data_AF-A0A3D3FDM7-F1
#
_entry.id   AF-A0A3D3FDM7-F1
#
_cell.length_a   1.000
_cell.length_b   1.000
_cell.length_c   1.000
_cell.angle_alpha   90.00
_cell.angle_beta   90.00
_cell.angle_gamma   90.00
#
_symmetry.space_group_name_H-M   'P 1'
#
loop_
_entity.id
_entity.type
_entity.pdbx_description
1 polymer ?
#
loop_
_entity_poly.entity_id
_entity_poly.type
_entity_poly.pdbx_seq_one_letter_code
_entity_poly.pdbx_strand_id
1 'polypeptide(L)'
;MLETSENRKREYDRLLSWADLYGKISFVAKKMIVSQFIKSILVGRNYNIEEDFNVTFDEFQSFCGVKFSENVKVEDTALRLYAQHKSKK
;
A
#
# COMPACT_ATOMS: atom_id res chain seq x y z
N MET A 1 -4.29 24.22 -1.17
CA MET A 1 -3.34 23.65 -2.18
C MET A 1 -1.95 23.35 -1.58
N LEU A 2 -1.43 24.13 -0.62
CA LEU A 2 -0.14 23.87 0.07
C LEU A 2 -0.10 22.60 0.94
N GLU A 3 -1.24 22.25 1.54
CA GLU A 3 -1.40 21.11 2.46
C GLU A 3 -0.93 19.77 1.87
N THR A 4 -1.06 19.58 0.55
CA THR A 4 -0.63 18.33 -0.10
C THR A 4 0.90 18.16 -0.16
N SER A 5 1.67 19.25 -0.21
CA SER A 5 3.13 19.17 -0.37
C SER A 5 3.84 18.88 0.95
N GLU A 6 3.36 19.48 2.04
CA GLU A 6 3.86 19.23 3.39
C GLU A 6 3.42 17.86 3.90
N ASN A 7 2.18 17.45 3.61
CA ASN A 7 1.70 16.11 3.95
C ASN A 7 2.50 15.02 3.22
N ARG A 8 2.86 15.22 1.94
CA ARG A 8 3.72 14.28 1.20
C ARG A 8 5.12 14.16 1.81
N LYS A 9 5.73 15.30 2.21
CA LYS A 9 7.03 15.28 2.89
C LYS A 9 6.96 14.55 4.22
N ARG A 10 5.93 14.83 5.03
CA ARG A 10 5.72 14.16 6.32
C ARG A 10 5.55 12.66 6.18
N GLU A 11 4.79 12.21 5.19
CA GLU A 11 4.61 10.78 4.93
C GLU A 11 5.92 10.13 4.46
N TYR A 12 6.67 10.82 3.61
CA TYR A 12 7.99 10.36 3.18
C TYR A 12 8.98 10.21 4.35
N ASP A 13 9.07 11.22 5.23
CA ASP A 13 9.94 11.19 6.41
C ASP A 13 9.52 10.07 7.38
N ARG A 14 8.21 9.82 7.50
CA ARG A 14 7.66 8.71 8.29
C ARG A 14 8.07 7.36 7.74
N LEU A 15 7.98 7.16 6.42
CA LEU A 15 8.42 5.92 5.76
C LEU A 15 9.91 5.69 5.94
N LEU A 16 10.74 6.74 5.82
CA LEU A 16 12.18 6.66 6.11
C LEU A 16 12.46 6.26 7.56
N SER A 17 11.74 6.85 8.52
CA SER A 17 11.88 6.49 9.93
C SER A 17 11.53 5.01 10.19
N TRP A 18 10.50 4.47 9.53
CA TRP A 18 10.14 3.06 9.63
C TRP A 18 11.18 2.15 8.99
N ALA A 19 11.72 2.53 7.82
CA ALA A 19 12.79 1.80 7.16
C ALA A 19 14.07 1.75 8.01
N ASP A 20 14.45 2.87 8.63
CA ASP A 20 15.60 2.95 9.53
C ASP A 20 15.39 2.10 10.79
N LEU A 21 14.20 2.13 11.38
CA LEU A 21 13.86 1.30 12.54
C LEU A 21 13.95 -0.18 12.18
N TYR A 22 13.34 -0.57 11.05
CA TYR A 22 13.39 -1.95 10.56
C TYR A 22 14.83 -2.36 10.17
N GLY A 23 15.65 -1.42 9.69
CA GLY A 23 17.07 -1.62 9.41
C GLY A 23 17.87 -1.99 10.66
N LYS A 24 17.60 -1.30 11.78
CA LYS A 24 18.35 -1.39 13.05
C LYS A 24 18.01 -2.61 13.92
N ILE A 25 16.83 -3.20 13.78
CA ILE A 25 16.43 -4.37 14.58
C ILE A 25 17.13 -5.66 14.13
N SER A 26 17.24 -6.64 15.04
CA SER A 26 17.91 -7.91 14.77
C SER A 26 17.19 -8.75 13.71
N PHE A 27 17.92 -9.65 13.04
CA PHE A 27 17.32 -10.56 12.05
C PHE A 27 16.18 -11.42 12.64
N VAL A 28 16.32 -11.83 13.90
CA VAL A 28 15.27 -12.59 14.60
C VAL A 28 14.02 -11.72 14.79
N ALA A 29 14.18 -10.46 15.21
CA ALA A 29 13.06 -9.54 15.35
C ALA A 29 12.39 -9.25 14.02
N LYS A 30 13.15 -9.06 12.93
CA LYS A 30 12.61 -8.91 11.57
C LYS A 30 11.76 -10.12 11.18
N LYS A 31 12.28 -11.33 11.38
CA LYS A 31 11.54 -12.57 11.11
C LYS A 31 10.26 -12.68 11.94
N MET A 32 10.33 -12.34 13.22
CA MET A 32 9.18 -12.39 14.13
C MET A 32 8.06 -11.43 13.68
N ILE A 33 8.41 -10.21 13.25
CA ILE A 33 7.44 -9.26 12.70
C ILE A 33 6.84 -9.80 11.41
N VAL A 34 7.67 -10.24 10.47
CA VAL A 34 7.21 -10.75 9.17
C VAL A 34 6.29 -11.96 9.32
N SER A 35 6.58 -12.88 10.25
CA SER A 35 5.74 -14.07 10.47
C SER A 35 4.35 -13.76 11.03
N GLN A 36 4.13 -12.58 11.61
CA GLN A 36 2.77 -12.18 12.03
C GLN A 36 1.88 -11.88 10.83
N PHE A 37 2.45 -11.40 9.72
CA PHE A 37 1.69 -10.95 8.56
C PHE A 37 1.72 -11.94 7.41
N ILE A 38 2.86 -12.59 7.17
CA ILE A 38 3.05 -13.50 6.03
C ILE A 38 2.88 -14.94 6.49
N LYS A 39 1.93 -15.64 5.87
CA LYS A 39 1.67 -17.06 6.07
C LYS A 39 2.56 -17.92 5.19
N SER A 40 2.64 -17.61 3.90
CA SER A 40 3.52 -18.30 2.96
C SER A 40 3.90 -17.42 1.79
N ILE A 41 5.04 -17.74 1.18
CA ILE A 41 5.53 -17.12 -0.05
C ILE A 41 5.85 -18.25 -1.01
N LEU A 42 5.23 -18.24 -2.19
CA LEU A 42 5.49 -19.17 -3.27
C LEU A 42 6.25 -18.44 -4.38
N VAL A 43 7.41 -18.95 -4.76
CA VAL A 43 8.23 -18.40 -5.84
C VAL A 43 8.14 -19.32 -7.05
N GLY A 44 7.42 -18.88 -8.07
CA GLY A 44 7.27 -19.56 -9.35
C GLY A 44 8.38 -19.22 -10.34
N ARG A 45 8.24 -19.76 -11.56
CA ARG A 45 9.13 -19.42 -12.68
C ARG A 45 9.01 -17.93 -13.03
N ASN A 46 10.11 -17.36 -13.56
CA ASN A 46 10.22 -15.94 -13.91
C ASN A 46 10.01 -14.98 -12.72
N TYR A 47 10.34 -15.43 -11.50
CA TYR A 47 10.15 -14.65 -10.27
C TYR A 47 8.68 -14.26 -10.02
N ASN A 48 7.72 -15.09 -10.46
CA ASN A 48 6.34 -14.94 -10.00
C ASN A 48 6.28 -15.15 -8.48
N ILE A 49 5.82 -14.17 -7.73
CA ILE A 49 5.71 -14.26 -6.27
C ILE A 49 4.23 -14.27 -5.94
N GLU A 50 3.79 -15.36 -5.32
CA GLU A 50 2.45 -15.46 -4.73
C GLU A 50 2.60 -15.41 -3.21
N GLU A 51 1.83 -14.53 -2.59
CA GLU A 51 1.88 -14.23 -1.17
C GLU A 51 0.56 -14.60 -0.50
N ASP A 52 0.64 -15.31 0.61
CA ASP A 52 -0.50 -15.63 1.47
C ASP A 52 -0.28 -14.93 2.81
N PHE A 53 -1.29 -14.19 3.28
CA PHE A 53 -1.21 -13.39 4.49
C PHE A 53 -1.98 -14.06 5.65
N ASN A 54 -1.48 -13.89 6.87
CA ASN A 54 -2.17 -14.30 8.10
C ASN A 54 -3.28 -13.34 8.50
N VAL A 55 -3.42 -12.21 7.79
CA VAL A 55 -4.42 -11.18 8.04
C VAL A 55 -5.13 -10.85 6.75
N THR A 56 -6.42 -10.55 6.86
CA THR A 56 -7.18 -9.98 5.75
C THR A 56 -6.82 -8.52 5.54
N PHE A 57 -7.21 -7.98 4.39
CA PHE A 57 -7.00 -6.56 4.10
C PHE A 57 -7.76 -5.66 5.09
N ASP A 58 -8.98 -6.00 5.47
CA ASP A 58 -9.80 -5.21 6.40
C ASP A 58 -9.23 -5.18 7.82
N GLU A 59 -8.69 -6.31 8.28
CA GLU A 59 -7.97 -6.39 9.56
C GLU A 59 -6.71 -5.53 9.53
N PHE A 60 -5.97 -5.59 8.41
CA PHE A 60 -4.79 -4.74 8.22
C PHE A 60 -5.13 -3.24 8.26
N GLN A 61 -6.20 -2.80 7.59
CA GLN A 61 -6.66 -1.41 7.65
C GLN A 61 -6.98 -0.94 9.08
N SER A 62 -7.57 -1.83 9.87
CA SER A 62 -7.90 -1.56 11.26
C SER A 62 -6.65 -1.31 12.10
N PHE A 63 -5.54 -2.01 11.82
CA PHE A 63 -4.24 -1.74 12.45
C PHE A 63 -3.62 -0.40 12.02
N CYS A 64 -3.83 0.01 10.77
CA CYS A 64 -3.27 1.27 10.26
C CYS A 64 -4.04 2.52 10.74
N GLY A 65 -5.24 2.37 11.29
CA GLY A 65 -6.12 3.50 11.63
C GLY A 65 -6.58 4.28 10.39
N VAL A 66 -6.46 3.68 9.19
CA VAL A 66 -6.80 4.29 7.90
C VAL A 66 -7.87 3.41 7.25
N LYS A 67 -9.07 3.96 7.08
CA LYS A 67 -10.12 3.36 6.25
C LYS A 67 -9.81 3.72 4.80
N PHE A 68 -9.35 2.78 3.98
CA PHE A 68 -9.33 3.05 2.54
C PHE A 68 -10.77 3.02 2.05
N SER A 69 -11.29 4.16 1.58
CA SER A 69 -12.63 4.16 0.98
C SER A 69 -12.58 3.36 -0.32
N GLU A 70 -13.45 2.37 -0.45
CA GLU A 70 -13.59 1.48 -1.62
C GLU A 70 -14.03 2.20 -2.93
N ASN A 71 -14.04 3.54 -2.93
CA ASN A 71 -14.57 4.37 -4.01
C ASN A 71 -13.47 4.97 -4.90
N VAL A 72 -12.58 4.13 -5.44
CA VAL A 72 -11.90 4.49 -6.68
C VAL A 72 -12.41 3.55 -7.77
N LYS A 73 -13.59 3.88 -8.33
CA LYS A 73 -13.96 3.41 -9.67
C LYS A 73 -13.04 4.09 -10.67
N VAL A 74 -11.84 3.52 -10.84
CA VAL A 74 -10.82 3.96 -11.82
C VAL A 74 -11.43 4.04 -13.23
N GLU A 75 -12.43 3.20 -13.52
CA GLU A 75 -13.10 3.14 -14.83
C GLU A 75 -14.09 4.29 -15.07
N ASP A 76 -14.81 4.77 -14.04
CA ASP A 76 -15.85 5.80 -14.22
C ASP A 76 -15.24 7.19 -14.50
N THR A 77 -14.02 7.44 -14.01
CA THR A 77 -13.30 8.70 -14.25
C THR A 77 -12.73 8.75 -15.67
N ALA A 78 -12.17 7.64 -16.16
CA ALA A 78 -11.61 7.55 -17.50
C ALA A 78 -12.71 7.67 -18.59
N LEU A 79 -13.86 7.02 -18.38
CA LEU A 79 -15.00 7.09 -19.30
C LEU A 79 -15.62 8.50 -19.33
N ARG A 80 -15.70 9.21 -18.20
CA ARG A 80 -16.18 10.61 -18.15
C ARG A 80 -15.28 11.57 -18.90
N LEU A 81 -13.96 11.43 -18.78
CA LEU A 81 -12.99 12.24 -19.51
C LEU A 81 -13.05 11.96 -21.03
N TYR A 82 -13.23 10.69 -21.41
CA TYR A 82 -13.39 10.29 -22.80
C TYR A 82 -14.69 10.84 -23.42
N ALA A 83 -15.80 10.81 -22.67
CA ALA A 83 -17.08 11.38 -23.10
C ALA A 83 -17.03 12.91 -23.26
N GLN A 84 -16.35 13.62 -22.36
CA GLN A 84 -16.17 15.08 -22.44
C GLN A 84 -15.38 15.52 -23.67
N HIS A 85 -14.38 14.75 -24.10
CA HIS A 85 -13.61 15.07 -25.30
C HIS A 85 -14.36 14.77 -26.60
N LYS A 86 -15.26 13.78 -26.61
CA LYS A 86 -16.08 13.46 -27.80
C LYS A 86 -17.21 14.47 -28.05
N SER A 87 -17.76 15.09 -27.01
CA SER A 87 -18.83 16.10 -27.14
C SER A 87 -18.34 17.50 -27.56
N LYS A 88 -17.03 17.73 -27.63
CA LYS A 88 -16.40 19.01 -28.02
C LYS A 88 -15.79 19.00 -29.43
N LYS A 89 -16.03 17.93 -30.20
CA LYS A 89 -15.79 17.84 -31.65
C LYS A 89 -17.14 17.80 -32.36
#